data_AF-A0A7C9RGG4-F1
#
_entry.id   AF-A0A7C9RGG4-F1
#
_cell.length_a   1.000
_cell.length_b   1.000
_cell.length_c   1.000
_cell.angle_alpha   90.00
_cell.angle_beta   90.00
_cell.angle_gamma   90.00
#
_symmetry.space_group_name_H-M   'P 1'
#
loop_
_entity.id
_entity.type
_entity.pdbx_description
1 polymer ?
#
loop_
_entity_poly.entity_id
_entity_poly.type
_entity_poly.pdbx_seq_one_letter_code
_entity_poly.pdbx_strand_id
1 'polypeptide(L)'
;MNEILFMAGDVPVRVATALIAFSVLALLLLLTIAIVIARSGRKGAEAAMAQAVRADELEERLAEVLRMQNESSGRVHEMGQALVGRQAEMARAVNERLDSVTHRVGQSMEQTTRNTMDSLRVLHERLGIIDNAHKNLTDLTSQVTTLRDVLANKQSRGAFGQARMEAIVQDGMPKDSYAFQHTLSNRTRPDCVIFLPDQRPLCVDAKFPLEAFTALRDARSDEEKKYATQRLRQDVMKHVNDIAEKYLIPGETQDTALMFVPSESVYAEIHDGFDDVIQKAYRARIVLVSPSLLMLAIQVMQQILKDARMRDAADQIRTEVMHMSDDLGRLRDRVLKLQKDFGNVNEDVRQILISAEKIEKRAGRIEELDFSKSSEPADATRVVSSSDLFPPHPLRKLQAGE
;
A
#
# COMPACT_ATOMS: atom_id res chain seq x y z
N MET A 1 122.77 -18.29 75.51
CA MET A 1 123.12 -19.73 75.60
C MET A 1 122.29 -20.45 74.55
N ASN A 2 122.88 -20.64 73.38
CA ASN A 2 122.20 -21.01 72.13
C ASN A 2 122.40 -22.50 71.84
N GLU A 3 121.81 -23.37 72.65
CA GLU A 3 121.82 -24.83 72.45
C GLU A 3 120.77 -25.25 71.42
N ILE A 4 121.22 -25.97 70.40
CA ILE A 4 120.41 -26.54 69.32
C ILE A 4 119.85 -27.87 69.83
N LEU A 5 118.52 -28.06 69.81
CA LEU A 5 117.84 -29.19 70.50
C LEU A 5 117.68 -30.43 69.61
N PHE A 6 117.52 -30.25 68.30
CA PHE A 6 117.47 -31.33 67.31
C PHE A 6 117.55 -30.78 65.87
N MET A 7 118.19 -31.52 64.96
CA MET A 7 118.26 -31.21 63.53
C MET A 7 117.03 -31.79 62.82
N ALA A 8 116.11 -30.93 62.37
CA ALA A 8 114.98 -31.35 61.54
C ALA A 8 115.39 -31.24 60.06
N GLY A 9 115.96 -32.34 59.53
CA GLY A 9 116.60 -32.35 58.22
C GLY A 9 117.89 -31.54 58.23
N ASP A 10 118.10 -30.71 57.20
CA ASP A 10 119.29 -29.85 57.06
C ASP A 10 119.19 -28.51 57.82
N VAL A 11 118.21 -28.35 58.72
CA VAL A 11 117.99 -27.09 59.43
C VAL A 11 118.01 -27.31 60.96
N PRO A 12 118.92 -26.67 61.72
CA PRO A 12 118.98 -26.78 63.18
C PRO A 12 117.81 -26.07 63.85
N VAL A 13 116.98 -26.81 64.60
CA VAL A 13 115.83 -26.25 65.33
C VAL A 13 116.27 -25.83 66.74
N ARG A 14 116.07 -24.55 67.06
CA ARG A 14 116.41 -23.90 68.34
C ARG A 14 115.15 -23.78 69.21
N VAL A 15 115.31 -23.65 70.53
CA VAL A 15 114.17 -23.48 71.46
C VAL A 15 113.25 -22.31 71.06
N ALA A 16 113.85 -21.20 70.60
CA ALA A 16 113.10 -20.05 70.09
C ALA A 16 112.20 -20.41 68.89
N THR A 17 112.67 -21.25 67.97
CA THR A 17 111.87 -21.64 66.80
C THR A 17 110.69 -22.55 67.18
N ALA A 18 110.81 -23.36 68.23
CA ALA A 18 109.71 -24.22 68.69
C ALA A 18 108.58 -23.40 69.36
N LEU A 19 108.93 -22.42 70.20
CA LEU A 19 107.93 -21.53 70.83
C LEU A 19 107.21 -20.65 69.79
N ILE A 20 107.94 -20.17 68.78
CA ILE A 20 107.34 -19.42 67.65
C ILE A 20 106.39 -20.33 66.86
N ALA A 21 106.75 -21.59 66.62
CA ALA A 21 105.86 -22.52 65.92
C ALA A 21 104.57 -22.79 66.71
N PHE A 22 104.66 -22.96 68.04
CA PHE A 22 103.48 -23.18 68.88
C PHE A 22 102.57 -21.95 68.95
N SER A 23 103.13 -20.74 69.07
CA SER A 23 102.34 -19.51 69.07
C SER A 23 101.68 -19.27 67.71
N VAL A 24 102.36 -19.56 66.60
CA VAL A 24 101.78 -19.51 65.26
C VAL A 24 100.63 -20.51 65.11
N LEU A 25 100.78 -21.73 65.63
CA LEU A 25 99.72 -22.74 65.57
C LEU A 25 98.48 -22.33 66.39
N ALA A 26 98.69 -21.80 67.60
CA ALA A 26 97.60 -21.31 68.45
C ALA A 26 96.88 -20.12 67.81
N LEU A 27 97.62 -19.22 67.16
CA LEU A 27 97.06 -18.06 66.47
C LEU A 27 96.29 -18.48 65.21
N LEU A 28 96.77 -19.48 64.48
CA LEU A 28 96.05 -20.09 63.36
C LEU A 28 94.75 -20.76 63.82
N LEU A 29 94.76 -21.46 64.96
CA LEU A 29 93.55 -22.08 65.51
C LEU A 29 92.50 -21.01 65.85
N LEU A 30 92.90 -19.94 66.56
CA LEU A 30 92.00 -18.83 66.88
C LEU A 30 91.47 -18.12 65.62
N LEU A 31 92.33 -17.94 64.61
CA LEU A 31 91.93 -17.37 63.32
C LEU A 31 90.88 -18.26 62.63
N THR A 32 91.05 -19.58 62.62
CA THR A 32 90.07 -20.50 62.02
C THR A 32 88.73 -20.46 62.74
N ILE A 33 88.72 -20.42 64.08
CA ILE A 33 87.50 -20.29 64.87
C ILE A 33 86.79 -18.96 64.58
N ALA A 34 87.53 -17.86 64.53
CA ALA A 34 86.99 -16.55 64.18
C ALA A 34 86.40 -16.51 62.76
N ILE A 35 87.06 -17.14 61.78
CA ILE A 35 86.57 -17.25 60.41
C ILE A 35 85.28 -18.08 60.34
N VAL A 36 85.17 -19.18 61.10
CA VAL A 36 83.96 -20.02 61.11
C VAL A 36 82.77 -19.27 61.70
N ILE A 37 82.95 -18.54 62.81
CA ILE A 37 81.89 -17.73 63.43
C ILE A 37 81.48 -16.57 62.51
N ALA A 38 82.45 -15.88 61.90
CA ALA A 38 82.16 -14.81 60.94
C ALA A 38 81.42 -15.32 59.69
N ARG A 39 81.71 -16.55 59.24
CA ARG A 39 81.01 -17.17 58.11
C ARG A 39 79.62 -17.69 58.48
N SER A 40 79.40 -18.18 59.70
CA SER A 40 78.08 -18.67 60.12
C SER A 40 77.09 -17.52 60.33
N GLY A 41 77.54 -16.39 60.90
CA GLY A 41 76.70 -15.19 61.07
C GLY A 41 76.18 -14.60 59.75
N ARG A 42 76.99 -14.65 58.68
CA ARG A 42 76.58 -14.16 57.35
C ARG A 42 75.48 -15.00 56.70
N LYS A 43 75.50 -16.33 56.84
CA LYS A 43 74.48 -17.21 56.24
C LYS A 43 73.11 -17.10 56.91
N GLY A 44 73.07 -16.74 58.20
CA GLY A 44 71.81 -16.54 58.93
C GLY A 44 71.02 -15.30 58.47
N ALA A 45 71.71 -14.21 58.14
CA ALA A 45 71.06 -12.96 57.73
C ALA A 45 70.42 -13.05 56.33
N GLU A 46 71.07 -13.73 55.39
CA GLU A 46 70.55 -13.91 54.02
C GLU A 46 69.27 -14.76 53.99
N ALA A 47 69.17 -15.79 54.85
CA ALA A 47 67.99 -16.64 54.91
C ALA A 47 66.75 -15.93 55.47
N ALA A 48 66.92 -15.03 56.44
CA ALA A 48 65.83 -14.25 57.02
C ALA A 48 65.25 -13.24 56.01
N MET A 49 66.11 -12.56 55.24
CA MET A 49 65.66 -11.61 54.21
C MET A 49 64.91 -12.31 53.06
N ALA A 50 65.35 -13.50 52.65
CA ALA A 50 64.68 -14.27 51.59
C ALA A 50 63.27 -14.75 51.97
N GLN A 51 63.00 -14.98 53.26
CA GLN A 51 61.67 -15.35 53.74
C GLN A 51 60.72 -14.15 53.79
N ALA A 52 61.20 -12.97 54.17
CA ALA A 52 60.40 -11.74 54.20
C ALA A 52 59.91 -11.34 52.80
N VAL A 53 60.78 -11.40 51.78
CA VAL A 53 60.42 -11.08 50.38
C VAL A 53 59.35 -12.04 49.84
N ARG A 54 59.40 -13.33 50.19
CA ARG A 54 58.40 -14.30 49.74
C ARG A 54 57.03 -14.10 50.39
N ALA A 55 56.98 -13.58 51.61
CA ALA A 55 55.72 -13.29 52.29
C ALA A 55 55.00 -12.09 51.64
N ASP A 56 55.75 -11.03 51.31
CA ASP A 56 55.23 -9.84 50.63
C ASP A 56 54.65 -10.19 49.24
N GLU A 57 55.36 -11.03 48.47
CA GLU A 57 54.92 -11.45 47.13
C GLU A 57 53.64 -12.31 47.17
N LEU A 58 53.40 -13.06 48.25
CA LEU A 58 52.18 -13.84 48.43
C LEU A 58 50.97 -12.97 48.78
N GLU A 59 51.16 -11.94 49.62
CA GLU A 59 50.10 -11.00 49.97
C GLU A 59 49.66 -10.19 48.74
N GLU A 60 50.61 -9.76 47.90
CA GLU A 60 50.32 -9.02 46.67
C GLU A 60 49.49 -9.87 45.68
N ARG A 61 49.87 -11.14 45.47
CA ARG A 61 49.10 -12.07 44.61
C ARG A 61 47.70 -12.34 45.13
N LEU A 62 47.53 -12.47 46.45
CA LEU A 62 46.20 -12.67 47.05
C LEU A 62 45.31 -11.44 46.88
N ALA A 63 45.87 -10.24 47.04
CA ALA A 63 45.16 -8.99 46.83
C ALA A 63 44.72 -8.82 45.36
N GLU A 64 45.57 -9.20 44.41
CA GLU A 64 45.25 -9.14 42.97
C GLU A 64 44.12 -10.12 42.59
N VAL A 65 44.17 -11.36 43.10
CA VAL A 65 43.11 -12.36 42.86
C VAL A 65 41.76 -11.91 43.42
N LEU A 66 41.73 -11.32 44.61
CA LEU A 66 40.49 -10.79 45.20
C LEU A 66 39.92 -9.63 44.40
N ARG A 67 40.76 -8.74 43.85
CA ARG A 67 40.33 -7.67 42.95
C ARG A 67 39.71 -8.21 41.67
N MET A 68 40.39 -9.15 41.00
CA MET A 68 39.86 -9.78 39.79
C MET A 68 38.54 -10.51 40.02
N GLN A 69 38.39 -11.18 41.17
CA GLN A 69 37.15 -11.88 41.53
C GLN A 69 35.99 -10.89 41.71
N ASN A 70 36.22 -9.77 42.41
CA ASN A 70 35.19 -8.75 42.63
C ASN A 70 34.77 -8.06 41.32
N GLU A 71 35.72 -7.75 40.44
CA GLU A 71 35.42 -7.17 39.12
C GLU A 71 34.65 -8.15 38.23
N SER A 72 35.01 -9.43 38.24
CA SER A 72 34.28 -10.46 37.49
C SER A 72 32.86 -10.65 38.02
N SER A 73 32.68 -10.65 39.34
CA SER A 73 31.37 -10.81 39.98
C SER A 73 30.43 -9.63 39.65
N GLY A 74 30.95 -8.39 39.69
CA GLY A 74 30.20 -7.19 39.31
C GLY A 74 29.73 -7.23 37.86
N ARG A 75 30.62 -7.60 36.92
CA ARG A 75 30.31 -7.66 35.49
C ARG A 75 29.24 -8.72 35.16
N VAL A 76 29.28 -9.87 35.83
CA VAL A 76 28.26 -10.92 35.69
C VAL A 76 26.91 -10.44 36.22
N HIS A 77 26.90 -9.70 37.33
CA HIS A 77 25.67 -9.13 37.88
C HIS A 77 25.03 -8.09 36.93
N GLU A 78 25.83 -7.20 36.34
CA GLU A 78 25.36 -6.22 35.36
C GLU A 78 24.82 -6.88 34.09
N MET A 79 25.49 -7.92 33.58
CA MET A 79 24.99 -8.71 32.45
C MET A 79 23.65 -9.38 32.77
N GLY A 80 23.48 -9.90 33.99
CA GLY A 80 22.22 -10.47 34.46
C GLY A 80 21.09 -9.45 34.48
N GLN A 81 21.33 -8.25 35.02
CA GLN A 81 20.31 -7.18 35.05
C GLN A 81 19.94 -6.69 33.64
N ALA A 82 20.91 -6.53 32.75
CA ALA A 82 20.66 -6.11 31.37
C ALA A 82 19.83 -7.15 30.58
N LEU A 83 20.04 -8.44 30.84
CA LEU A 83 19.26 -9.51 30.23
C LEU A 83 17.80 -9.50 30.72
N VAL A 84 17.60 -9.33 32.03
CA VAL A 84 16.25 -9.25 32.64
C VAL A 84 15.49 -8.03 32.12
N GLY A 85 16.15 -6.88 31.99
CA GLY A 85 15.56 -5.67 31.41
C GLY A 85 15.09 -5.88 29.96
N ARG A 86 15.95 -6.44 29.10
CA ARG A 86 15.60 -6.75 27.71
C ARG A 86 14.49 -7.79 27.58
N GLN A 87 14.48 -8.80 28.45
CA GLN A 87 13.43 -9.81 28.46
C GLN A 87 12.07 -9.21 28.86
N ALA A 88 12.05 -8.28 29.83
CA ALA A 88 10.84 -7.57 30.24
C ALA A 88 10.32 -6.63 29.14
N GLU A 89 11.20 -5.91 28.44
CA GLU A 89 10.82 -5.06 27.29
C GLU A 89 10.25 -5.89 26.13
N MET A 90 10.88 -7.01 25.81
CA MET A 90 10.39 -7.93 24.77
C MET A 90 9.01 -8.49 25.15
N ALA A 91 8.80 -8.89 26.41
CA ALA A 91 7.50 -9.38 26.87
C ALA A 91 6.40 -8.31 26.77
N ARG A 92 6.70 -7.05 27.08
CA ARG A 92 5.75 -5.93 26.92
C ARG A 92 5.42 -5.68 25.45
N ALA A 93 6.44 -5.62 24.59
CA ALA A 93 6.25 -5.39 23.15
C ALA A 93 5.45 -6.53 22.48
N VAL A 94 5.63 -7.77 22.93
CA VAL A 94 4.83 -8.92 22.46
C VAL A 94 3.38 -8.79 22.93
N ASN A 95 3.13 -8.46 24.20
CA ASN A 95 1.76 -8.27 24.70
C ASN A 95 1.03 -7.13 24.00
N GLU A 96 1.65 -5.96 23.81
CA GLU A 96 1.05 -4.84 23.10
C GLU A 96 0.71 -5.19 21.64
N ARG A 97 1.60 -5.96 20.97
CA ARG A 97 1.33 -6.45 19.62
C ARG A 97 0.19 -7.46 19.60
N LEU A 98 0.15 -8.40 20.53
CA LEU A 98 -0.93 -9.39 20.65
C LEU A 98 -2.29 -8.74 20.93
N ASP A 99 -2.34 -7.73 21.80
CA ASP A 99 -3.56 -6.96 22.07
C ASP A 99 -4.03 -6.20 20.81
N SER A 100 -3.11 -5.57 20.08
CA SER A 100 -3.43 -4.86 18.84
C SER A 100 -3.95 -5.81 17.74
N VAL A 101 -3.38 -7.01 17.63
CA VAL A 101 -3.80 -8.04 16.67
C VAL A 101 -5.16 -8.59 17.08
N THR A 102 -5.37 -8.88 18.36
CA THR A 102 -6.64 -9.37 18.89
C THR A 102 -7.76 -8.35 18.66
N HIS A 103 -7.50 -7.06 18.88
CA HIS A 103 -8.47 -6.00 18.64
C HIS A 103 -8.81 -5.85 17.15
N ARG A 104 -7.82 -5.88 16.26
CA ARG A 104 -8.05 -5.82 14.80
C ARG A 104 -8.80 -7.04 14.28
N VAL A 105 -8.46 -8.24 14.76
CA VAL A 105 -9.17 -9.47 14.38
C VAL A 105 -10.61 -9.41 14.88
N GLY A 106 -10.85 -8.95 16.12
CA GLY A 106 -12.19 -8.73 16.65
C GLY A 106 -13.02 -7.75 15.81
N GLN A 107 -12.47 -6.57 15.49
CA GLN A 107 -13.15 -5.59 14.63
C GLN A 107 -13.39 -6.11 13.21
N SER A 108 -12.42 -6.80 12.62
CA SER A 108 -12.57 -7.39 11.28
C SER A 108 -13.62 -8.50 11.26
N MET A 109 -13.69 -9.34 12.30
CA MET A 109 -14.70 -10.38 12.42
C MET A 109 -16.10 -9.79 12.65
N GLU A 110 -16.21 -8.74 13.47
CA GLU A 110 -17.49 -8.05 13.69
C GLU A 110 -17.97 -7.37 12.41
N GLN A 111 -17.08 -6.69 11.68
CA GLN A 111 -17.41 -6.07 10.39
C GLN A 111 -17.77 -7.12 9.33
N THR A 112 -17.03 -8.23 9.27
CA THR A 112 -17.33 -9.34 8.35
C THR A 112 -18.67 -9.98 8.68
N THR A 113 -18.98 -10.15 9.97
CA THR A 113 -20.26 -10.69 10.44
C THR A 113 -21.41 -9.76 10.09
N ARG A 114 -21.27 -8.44 10.29
CA ARG A 114 -22.28 -7.45 9.90
C ARG A 114 -22.50 -7.44 8.39
N ASN A 115 -21.41 -7.38 7.60
CA ASN A 115 -21.49 -7.42 6.14
C ASN A 115 -22.12 -8.74 5.64
N THR A 116 -21.81 -9.85 6.30
CA THR A 116 -22.41 -11.17 6.00
C THR A 116 -23.88 -11.20 6.38
N MET A 117 -24.27 -10.64 7.53
CA MET A 117 -25.68 -10.55 7.94
C MET A 117 -26.49 -9.61 7.05
N ASP A 118 -25.94 -8.48 6.63
CA ASP A 118 -26.60 -7.60 5.65
C ASP A 118 -26.71 -8.28 4.29
N SER A 119 -25.66 -8.98 3.83
CA SER A 119 -25.70 -9.78 2.60
C SER A 119 -26.72 -10.91 2.72
N LEU A 120 -26.78 -11.60 3.86
CA LEU A 120 -27.77 -12.64 4.14
C LEU A 120 -29.17 -12.07 4.29
N ARG A 121 -29.35 -10.83 4.76
CA ARG A 121 -30.64 -10.14 4.84
C ARG A 121 -31.12 -9.72 3.46
N VAL A 122 -30.25 -9.17 2.62
CA VAL A 122 -30.55 -8.87 1.22
C VAL A 122 -30.83 -10.16 0.43
N LEU A 123 -30.07 -11.23 0.71
CA LEU A 123 -30.36 -12.56 0.17
C LEU A 123 -31.66 -13.11 0.74
N HIS A 124 -32.00 -12.93 2.01
CA HIS A 124 -33.28 -13.35 2.61
C HIS A 124 -34.46 -12.53 2.12
N GLU A 125 -34.27 -11.25 1.80
CA GLU A 125 -35.28 -10.39 1.19
C GLU A 125 -35.53 -10.81 -0.26
N ARG A 126 -34.47 -11.20 -0.98
CA ARG A 126 -34.56 -11.82 -2.31
C ARG A 126 -35.06 -13.28 -2.27
N LEU A 127 -34.77 -14.03 -1.21
CA LEU A 127 -35.23 -15.41 -0.96
C LEU A 127 -36.57 -15.45 -0.22
N GLY A 128 -37.12 -14.30 0.20
CA GLY A 128 -38.51 -14.13 0.63
C GLY A 128 -39.51 -14.37 -0.50
N ILE A 129 -39.01 -14.66 -1.70
CA ILE A 129 -39.73 -15.23 -2.84
C ILE A 129 -39.93 -16.76 -2.67
N ILE A 130 -39.55 -17.37 -1.53
CA ILE A 130 -39.81 -18.79 -1.25
C ILE A 130 -41.26 -19.05 -0.77
N ASP A 131 -42.06 -18.03 -0.47
CA ASP A 131 -43.53 -18.19 -0.40
C ASP A 131 -44.20 -18.13 -1.80
N ASN A 132 -43.49 -17.68 -2.83
CA ASN A 132 -43.94 -17.76 -4.24
C ASN A 132 -43.50 -19.06 -4.92
N ALA A 133 -42.45 -19.73 -4.44
CA ALA A 133 -42.01 -21.00 -4.98
C ALA A 133 -43.03 -22.14 -4.71
N HIS A 134 -43.69 -22.15 -3.54
CA HIS A 134 -44.75 -23.12 -3.24
C HIS A 134 -46.08 -22.84 -3.99
N LYS A 135 -46.34 -21.58 -4.37
CA LYS A 135 -47.44 -21.25 -5.29
C LYS A 135 -47.16 -21.71 -6.73
N ASN A 136 -45.92 -21.56 -7.21
CA ASN A 136 -45.55 -21.91 -8.59
C ASN A 136 -45.66 -23.41 -8.93
N LEU A 137 -45.53 -24.32 -7.96
CA LEU A 137 -45.68 -25.76 -8.21
C LEU A 137 -47.15 -26.20 -8.31
N THR A 138 -48.07 -25.49 -7.65
CA THR A 138 -49.51 -25.72 -7.76
C THR A 138 -50.10 -25.01 -8.99
N ASP A 139 -49.48 -23.90 -9.42
CA ASP A 139 -49.88 -23.15 -10.61
C ASP A 139 -49.47 -23.82 -11.93
N LEU A 140 -48.49 -24.73 -11.95
CA LEU A 140 -48.12 -25.42 -13.21
C LEU A 140 -49.26 -26.31 -13.74
N THR A 141 -50.06 -26.88 -12.84
CA THR A 141 -51.24 -27.70 -13.22
C THR A 141 -52.48 -26.83 -13.46
N SER A 142 -52.58 -25.67 -12.80
CA SER A 142 -53.68 -24.70 -12.96
C SER A 142 -53.54 -23.82 -14.22
N GLN A 143 -52.31 -23.52 -14.65
CA GLN A 143 -52.04 -22.69 -15.83
C GLN A 143 -52.44 -23.37 -17.14
N VAL A 144 -52.48 -24.70 -17.23
CA VAL A 144 -52.95 -25.39 -18.43
C VAL A 144 -54.45 -25.16 -18.67
N THR A 145 -55.24 -25.00 -17.60
CA THR A 145 -56.67 -24.67 -17.68
C THR A 145 -56.92 -23.18 -17.98
N THR A 146 -56.18 -22.26 -17.38
CA THR A 146 -56.35 -20.80 -17.59
C THR A 146 -55.80 -20.33 -18.95
N LEU A 147 -54.78 -20.99 -19.50
CA LEU A 147 -54.32 -20.75 -20.86
C LEU A 147 -55.43 -21.06 -21.88
N ARG A 148 -56.25 -22.10 -21.68
CA ARG A 148 -57.24 -22.49 -22.69
C ARG A 148 -58.32 -21.41 -22.94
N ASP A 149 -58.69 -20.65 -21.90
CA ASP A 149 -59.71 -19.60 -21.97
C ASP A 149 -59.15 -18.24 -22.43
N VAL A 150 -57.92 -17.88 -22.05
CA VAL A 150 -57.23 -16.66 -22.53
C VAL A 150 -56.79 -16.81 -24.00
N LEU A 151 -56.58 -18.03 -24.46
CA LEU A 151 -56.15 -18.37 -25.82
C LEU A 151 -57.29 -18.47 -26.85
N ALA A 152 -58.56 -18.19 -26.51
CA ALA A 152 -59.66 -18.30 -27.47
C ALA A 152 -59.62 -17.21 -28.58
N ASN A 153 -59.24 -15.98 -28.25
CA ASN A 153 -59.21 -14.84 -29.19
C ASN A 153 -57.79 -14.54 -29.71
N LYS A 154 -57.65 -14.35 -31.03
CA LYS A 154 -56.38 -14.02 -31.72
C LYS A 154 -55.69 -12.79 -31.15
N GLN A 155 -56.46 -11.77 -30.78
CA GLN A 155 -55.92 -10.54 -30.22
C GLN A 155 -55.36 -10.75 -28.80
N SER A 156 -56.09 -11.45 -27.94
CA SER A 156 -55.66 -11.78 -26.58
C SER A 156 -54.39 -12.65 -26.58
N ARG A 157 -54.27 -13.57 -27.54
CA ARG A 157 -53.04 -14.36 -27.74
C ARG A 157 -51.83 -13.50 -28.09
N GLY A 158 -51.99 -12.57 -29.03
CA GLY A 158 -50.94 -11.63 -29.40
C GLY A 158 -50.48 -10.79 -28.22
N ALA A 159 -51.44 -10.23 -27.48
CA ALA A 159 -51.17 -9.44 -26.28
C ALA A 159 -50.46 -10.25 -25.18
N PHE A 160 -50.82 -11.52 -24.98
CA PHE A 160 -50.14 -12.40 -24.03
C PHE A 160 -48.67 -12.63 -24.42
N GLY A 161 -48.42 -12.91 -25.70
CA GLY A 161 -47.06 -13.10 -26.22
C GLY A 161 -46.19 -11.86 -26.05
N GLN A 162 -46.74 -10.70 -26.40
CA GLN A 162 -46.08 -9.41 -26.23
C GLN A 162 -45.81 -9.11 -24.75
N ALA A 163 -46.81 -9.24 -23.87
CA ALA A 163 -46.65 -8.98 -22.43
C ALA A 163 -45.56 -9.85 -21.79
N ARG A 164 -45.42 -11.11 -22.22
CA ARG A 164 -44.36 -12.00 -21.73
C ARG A 164 -42.97 -11.52 -22.16
N MET A 165 -42.81 -11.09 -23.41
CA MET A 165 -41.57 -10.51 -23.91
C MET A 165 -41.24 -9.21 -23.15
N GLU A 166 -42.22 -8.32 -23.01
CA GLU A 166 -42.07 -7.06 -22.30
C GLU A 166 -41.65 -7.27 -20.86
N ALA A 167 -42.21 -8.25 -20.15
CA ALA A 167 -41.81 -8.56 -18.78
C ALA A 167 -40.34 -9.02 -18.70
N ILE A 168 -39.88 -9.85 -19.63
CA ILE A 168 -38.49 -10.33 -19.68
C ILE A 168 -37.51 -9.18 -19.97
N VAL A 169 -37.85 -8.30 -20.92
CA VAL A 169 -37.06 -7.09 -21.21
C VAL A 169 -37.10 -6.11 -20.02
N GLN A 170 -38.29 -5.94 -19.44
CA GLN A 170 -38.64 -5.33 -18.14
C GLN A 170 -37.58 -5.58 -17.06
N ASP A 171 -37.46 -6.85 -16.74
CA ASP A 171 -36.67 -7.36 -15.62
C ASP A 171 -35.17 -7.33 -15.89
N GLY A 172 -34.78 -7.51 -17.16
CA GLY A 172 -33.36 -7.59 -17.52
C GLY A 172 -32.74 -6.26 -17.93
N MET A 173 -33.35 -5.48 -18.81
CA MET A 173 -32.69 -4.34 -19.43
C MET A 173 -32.89 -3.04 -18.62
N PRO A 174 -31.86 -2.18 -18.50
CA PRO A 174 -32.04 -0.82 -17.99
C PRO A 174 -33.09 -0.03 -18.80
N LYS A 175 -33.92 0.78 -18.14
CA LYS A 175 -35.03 1.52 -18.78
C LYS A 175 -34.63 2.36 -20.00
N ASP A 176 -33.42 2.89 -20.00
CA ASP A 176 -32.91 3.75 -21.09
C ASP A 176 -32.30 2.96 -22.26
N SER A 177 -32.29 1.62 -22.18
CA SER A 177 -31.64 0.74 -23.16
C SER A 177 -32.63 -0.08 -24.00
N TYR A 178 -33.93 0.18 -23.89
CA TYR A 178 -34.94 -0.42 -24.73
C TYR A 178 -36.11 0.54 -24.94
N ALA A 179 -36.92 0.30 -25.97
CA ALA A 179 -38.20 0.96 -26.15
C ALA A 179 -39.22 -0.03 -26.71
N PHE A 180 -40.47 0.07 -26.25
CA PHE A 180 -41.59 -0.68 -26.82
C PHE A 180 -42.25 0.11 -27.93
N GLN A 181 -42.68 -0.58 -28.98
CA GLN A 181 -43.38 0.02 -30.13
C GLN A 181 -42.66 1.21 -30.78
N HIS A 182 -41.32 1.17 -30.80
CA HIS A 182 -40.50 2.20 -31.42
C HIS A 182 -40.79 2.27 -32.94
N THR A 183 -40.90 3.48 -33.49
CA THR A 183 -41.18 3.65 -34.93
C THR A 183 -39.88 3.82 -35.69
N LEU A 184 -39.60 2.88 -36.59
CA LEU A 184 -38.46 2.92 -37.51
C LEU A 184 -38.69 3.94 -38.64
N SER A 185 -37.64 4.27 -39.40
CA SER A 185 -37.70 5.24 -40.51
C SER A 185 -38.74 4.87 -41.58
N ASN A 186 -38.97 3.57 -41.81
CA ASN A 186 -39.96 3.04 -42.74
C ASN A 186 -41.40 2.99 -42.17
N ARG A 187 -41.65 3.63 -41.02
CA ARG A 187 -42.93 3.66 -40.28
C ARG A 187 -43.40 2.30 -39.75
N THR A 188 -42.56 1.28 -39.79
CA THR A 188 -42.86 0.01 -39.13
C THR A 188 -42.54 0.10 -37.63
N ARG A 189 -43.17 -0.78 -36.85
CA ARG A 189 -43.07 -0.79 -35.39
C ARG A 189 -42.84 -2.22 -34.90
N PRO A 190 -41.60 -2.62 -34.59
CA PRO A 190 -41.37 -3.85 -33.84
C PRO A 190 -41.98 -3.73 -32.43
N ASP A 191 -42.31 -4.87 -31.83
CA ASP A 191 -42.88 -4.90 -30.48
C ASP A 191 -41.90 -4.33 -29.45
N CYS A 192 -40.61 -4.63 -29.60
CA CYS A 192 -39.54 -4.09 -28.77
C CYS A 192 -38.28 -3.79 -29.61
N VAL A 193 -37.56 -2.73 -29.23
CA VAL A 193 -36.18 -2.49 -29.67
C VAL A 193 -35.26 -2.41 -28.47
N ILE A 194 -34.07 -2.99 -28.60
CA ILE A 194 -32.99 -2.90 -27.61
C ILE A 194 -31.86 -2.06 -28.20
N PHE A 195 -31.46 -0.99 -27.50
CA PHE A 195 -30.38 -0.11 -27.93
C PHE A 195 -29.03 -0.67 -27.47
N LEU A 196 -28.18 -0.99 -28.44
CA LEU A 196 -26.80 -1.43 -28.23
C LEU A 196 -25.84 -0.21 -28.22
N PRO A 197 -24.59 -0.36 -27.74
CA PRO A 197 -23.65 0.75 -27.64
C PRO A 197 -23.34 1.49 -28.96
N ASP A 198 -23.49 0.80 -30.09
CA ASP A 198 -23.31 1.36 -31.44
C ASP A 198 -24.55 2.15 -31.94
N GLN A 199 -25.52 2.41 -31.06
CA GLN A 199 -26.76 3.16 -31.28
C GLN A 199 -27.72 2.56 -32.33
N ARG A 200 -27.39 1.41 -32.92
CA ARG A 200 -28.28 0.70 -33.84
C ARG A 200 -29.20 -0.23 -33.03
N PRO A 201 -30.52 -0.05 -33.05
CA PRO A 201 -31.45 -0.91 -32.30
C PRO A 201 -31.47 -2.34 -32.84
N LEU A 202 -31.47 -3.30 -31.91
CA LEU A 202 -31.83 -4.69 -32.15
C LEU A 202 -33.36 -4.84 -32.04
N CYS A 203 -34.01 -5.21 -33.14
CA CYS A 203 -35.46 -5.41 -33.17
C CYS A 203 -35.85 -6.79 -32.61
N VAL A 204 -36.88 -6.81 -31.77
CA VAL A 204 -37.48 -8.01 -31.19
C VAL A 204 -38.99 -7.97 -31.46
N ASP A 205 -39.52 -9.04 -32.02
CA ASP A 205 -40.94 -9.14 -32.39
C ASP A 205 -41.51 -10.48 -31.89
N ALA A 206 -42.66 -10.42 -31.21
CA ALA A 206 -43.31 -11.57 -30.59
C ALA A 206 -44.28 -12.23 -31.59
N LYS A 207 -43.99 -13.49 -31.96
CA LYS A 207 -44.82 -14.27 -32.87
C LYS A 207 -45.20 -15.60 -32.25
N PHE A 208 -46.51 -15.84 -32.16
CA PHE A 208 -47.05 -17.05 -31.55
C PHE A 208 -47.87 -17.87 -32.56
N PRO A 209 -47.26 -18.84 -33.27
CA PRO A 209 -47.94 -19.69 -34.25
C PRO A 209 -48.76 -20.81 -33.57
N LEU A 210 -49.54 -20.46 -32.54
CA LEU A 210 -50.21 -21.44 -31.67
C LEU A 210 -51.29 -22.24 -32.40
N GLU A 211 -52.00 -21.64 -33.36
CA GLU A 211 -53.07 -22.35 -34.09
C GLU A 211 -52.52 -23.51 -34.91
N ALA A 212 -51.44 -23.26 -35.67
CA ALA A 212 -50.79 -24.29 -36.47
C ALA A 212 -50.13 -25.35 -35.58
N PHE A 213 -49.55 -24.94 -34.43
CA PHE A 213 -49.01 -25.87 -33.44
C PHE A 213 -50.10 -26.75 -32.80
N THR A 214 -51.24 -26.16 -32.43
CA THR A 214 -52.36 -26.90 -31.83
C THR A 214 -52.94 -27.89 -32.84
N ALA A 215 -53.09 -27.47 -34.11
CA ALA A 215 -53.51 -28.37 -35.17
C ALA A 215 -52.54 -29.55 -35.39
N LEU A 216 -51.23 -29.32 -35.25
CA LEU A 216 -50.23 -30.37 -35.35
C LEU A 216 -50.31 -31.35 -34.18
N ARG A 217 -50.50 -30.84 -32.95
CA ARG A 217 -50.61 -31.67 -31.74
C ARG A 217 -51.91 -32.47 -31.71
N ASP A 218 -53.00 -31.89 -32.18
CA ASP A 218 -54.34 -32.50 -32.12
C ASP A 218 -54.61 -33.43 -33.32
N ALA A 219 -53.72 -33.45 -34.32
CA ALA A 219 -53.80 -34.33 -35.49
C ALA A 219 -53.75 -35.81 -35.09
N ARG A 220 -54.69 -36.61 -35.61
CA ARG A 220 -54.85 -38.03 -35.27
C ARG A 220 -54.53 -38.96 -36.42
N SER A 221 -54.57 -38.47 -37.66
CA SER A 221 -54.16 -39.23 -38.85
C SER A 221 -52.83 -38.72 -39.41
N ASP A 222 -52.13 -39.57 -40.16
CA ASP A 222 -50.88 -39.19 -40.83
C ASP A 222 -51.09 -38.07 -41.87
N GLU A 223 -52.25 -38.02 -42.52
CA GLU A 223 -52.61 -36.96 -43.46
C GLU A 223 -52.83 -35.62 -42.74
N GLU A 224 -53.56 -35.62 -41.63
CA GLU A 224 -53.75 -34.43 -40.79
C GLU A 224 -52.41 -33.92 -40.25
N LYS A 225 -51.56 -34.84 -39.80
CA LYS A 225 -50.22 -34.51 -39.28
C LYS A 225 -49.38 -33.85 -40.37
N LYS A 226 -49.33 -34.43 -41.58
CA LYS A 226 -48.58 -33.88 -42.71
C LYS A 226 -49.08 -32.49 -43.11
N TYR A 227 -50.40 -32.29 -43.16
CA TYR A 227 -50.99 -30.99 -43.46
C TYR A 227 -50.66 -29.95 -42.39
N ALA A 228 -50.82 -30.30 -41.10
CA ALA A 228 -50.54 -29.40 -39.99
C ALA A 228 -49.04 -29.04 -39.90
N THR A 229 -48.14 -29.99 -40.14
CA THR A 229 -46.70 -29.75 -40.24
C THR A 229 -46.39 -28.74 -41.35
N GLN A 230 -46.96 -28.92 -42.55
CA GLN A 230 -46.72 -28.02 -43.67
C GLN A 230 -47.26 -26.61 -43.39
N ARG A 231 -48.43 -26.50 -42.72
CA ARG A 231 -49.02 -25.23 -42.31
C ARG A 231 -48.13 -24.51 -41.29
N LEU A 232 -47.68 -25.19 -40.24
CA LEU A 232 -46.79 -24.59 -39.23
C LEU A 232 -45.50 -24.08 -39.88
N ARG A 233 -44.91 -24.86 -40.78
CA ARG A 233 -43.74 -24.46 -41.57
C ARG A 233 -43.96 -23.15 -42.33
N GLN A 234 -45.08 -23.04 -43.03
CA GLN A 234 -45.42 -21.87 -43.82
C GLN A 234 -45.68 -20.64 -42.94
N ASP A 235 -46.42 -20.80 -41.83
CA ASP A 235 -46.73 -19.72 -40.91
C ASP A 235 -45.47 -19.14 -40.25
N VAL A 236 -44.56 -20.00 -39.78
CA VAL A 236 -43.28 -19.58 -39.20
C VAL A 236 -42.42 -18.86 -40.24
N MET A 237 -42.27 -19.42 -41.45
CA MET A 237 -41.49 -18.79 -42.51
C MET A 237 -42.07 -17.44 -42.97
N LYS A 238 -43.39 -17.31 -42.99
CA LYS A 238 -44.05 -16.03 -43.28
C LYS A 238 -43.66 -14.98 -42.24
N HIS A 239 -43.69 -15.32 -40.96
CA HIS A 239 -43.26 -14.40 -39.90
C HIS A 239 -41.78 -14.02 -40.01
N VAL A 240 -40.91 -14.98 -40.28
CA VAL A 240 -39.48 -14.73 -40.53
C VAL A 240 -39.29 -13.71 -41.66
N ASN A 241 -39.95 -13.92 -42.80
CA ASN A 241 -39.84 -13.02 -43.95
C ASN A 241 -40.43 -11.63 -43.65
N ASP A 242 -41.59 -11.57 -42.99
CA ASP A 242 -42.24 -10.32 -42.60
C ASP A 242 -41.33 -9.48 -41.67
N ILE A 243 -40.66 -10.12 -40.71
CA ILE A 243 -39.73 -9.48 -39.77
C ILE A 243 -38.48 -9.00 -40.53
N ALA A 244 -37.91 -9.84 -41.39
CA ALA A 244 -36.72 -9.50 -42.17
C ALA A 244 -36.97 -8.29 -43.08
N GLU A 245 -38.10 -8.26 -43.80
CA GLU A 245 -38.44 -7.18 -44.72
C GLU A 245 -38.75 -5.86 -43.99
N LYS A 246 -39.44 -5.93 -42.84
CA LYS A 246 -39.88 -4.73 -42.11
C LYS A 246 -38.79 -4.13 -41.24
N TYR A 247 -37.96 -4.96 -40.60
CA TYR A 247 -37.12 -4.49 -39.50
C TYR A 247 -35.62 -4.52 -39.79
N LEU A 248 -35.14 -5.21 -40.83
CA LEU A 248 -33.72 -5.17 -41.18
C LEU A 248 -33.43 -4.01 -42.14
N ILE A 249 -33.20 -2.83 -41.58
CA ILE A 249 -32.92 -1.60 -42.32
C ILE A 249 -31.40 -1.32 -42.30
N PRO A 250 -30.70 -1.41 -43.45
CA PRO A 250 -29.26 -1.22 -43.52
C PRO A 250 -28.82 0.15 -42.97
N GLY A 251 -27.89 0.13 -42.00
CA GLY A 251 -27.35 1.35 -41.39
C GLY A 251 -28.21 1.95 -40.27
N GLU A 252 -29.45 1.49 -40.08
CA GLU A 252 -30.33 1.93 -39.00
C GLU A 252 -30.45 0.86 -37.92
N THR A 253 -30.84 -0.36 -38.27
CA THR A 253 -31.01 -1.46 -37.31
C THR A 253 -29.80 -2.37 -37.28
N GLN A 254 -29.74 -3.26 -36.29
CA GLN A 254 -28.78 -4.36 -36.30
C GLN A 254 -28.99 -5.26 -37.53
N ASP A 255 -27.90 -5.92 -37.95
CA ASP A 255 -27.94 -6.85 -39.08
C ASP A 255 -28.79 -8.09 -38.81
N THR A 256 -29.09 -8.36 -37.54
CA THR A 256 -29.91 -9.47 -37.06
C THR A 256 -31.12 -8.93 -36.31
N ALA A 257 -32.25 -9.63 -36.37
CA ALA A 257 -33.42 -9.39 -35.52
C ALA A 257 -33.85 -10.67 -34.79
N LEU A 258 -34.56 -10.51 -33.66
CA LEU A 258 -35.04 -11.63 -32.85
C LEU A 258 -36.53 -11.86 -33.08
N MET A 259 -36.91 -13.10 -33.39
CA MET A 259 -38.29 -13.55 -33.35
C MET A 259 -38.56 -14.29 -32.04
N PHE A 260 -39.32 -13.68 -31.15
CA PHE A 260 -39.66 -14.24 -29.85
C PHE A 260 -40.86 -15.18 -29.95
N VAL A 261 -40.67 -16.43 -29.51
CA VAL A 261 -41.71 -17.44 -29.41
C VAL A 261 -42.11 -17.59 -27.93
N PRO A 262 -43.32 -17.16 -27.51
CA PRO A 262 -43.68 -17.03 -26.09
C PRO A 262 -43.99 -18.36 -25.37
N SER A 263 -43.45 -19.48 -25.84
CA SER A 263 -43.63 -20.81 -25.26
C SER A 263 -42.41 -21.68 -25.54
N GLU A 264 -41.85 -22.27 -24.48
CA GLU A 264 -40.69 -23.17 -24.59
C GLU A 264 -41.03 -24.41 -25.43
N SER A 265 -42.21 -25.01 -25.20
CA SER A 265 -42.64 -26.21 -25.91
C SER A 265 -42.85 -25.96 -27.40
N VAL A 266 -43.39 -24.79 -27.78
CA VAL A 266 -43.55 -24.44 -29.19
C VAL A 266 -42.21 -24.16 -29.85
N TYR A 267 -41.29 -23.49 -29.16
CA TYR A 267 -39.93 -23.28 -29.65
C TYR A 267 -39.20 -24.61 -29.89
N ALA A 268 -39.24 -25.52 -28.91
CA ALA A 268 -38.57 -26.83 -29.00
C ALA A 268 -39.10 -27.66 -30.18
N GLU A 269 -40.42 -27.70 -30.38
CA GLU A 269 -41.01 -28.42 -31.52
C GLU A 269 -40.58 -27.83 -32.88
N ILE A 270 -40.51 -26.49 -32.98
CA ILE A 270 -40.04 -25.82 -34.20
C ILE A 270 -38.56 -26.16 -34.44
N HIS A 271 -37.74 -26.11 -33.39
CA HIS A 271 -36.31 -26.37 -33.47
C HIS A 271 -36.01 -27.84 -33.85
N ASP A 272 -36.71 -28.80 -33.25
CA ASP A 272 -36.44 -30.23 -33.46
C ASP A 272 -37.10 -30.77 -34.74
N GLY A 273 -38.29 -30.28 -35.10
CA GLY A 273 -39.06 -30.77 -36.23
C GLY A 273 -38.81 -30.06 -37.56
N PHE A 274 -38.20 -28.86 -37.55
CA PHE A 274 -38.13 -27.97 -38.71
C PHE A 274 -36.76 -27.31 -38.90
N ASP A 275 -35.69 -28.11 -38.92
CA ASP A 275 -34.32 -27.60 -39.15
C ASP A 275 -34.23 -26.75 -40.42
N ASP A 276 -34.94 -27.10 -41.51
CA ASP A 276 -34.94 -26.28 -42.73
C ASP A 276 -35.49 -24.86 -42.52
N VAL A 277 -36.44 -24.68 -41.60
CA VAL A 277 -36.99 -23.38 -41.22
C VAL A 277 -35.98 -22.59 -40.39
N ILE A 278 -35.34 -23.24 -39.42
CA ILE A 278 -34.30 -22.61 -38.58
C ILE A 278 -33.13 -22.12 -39.45
N GLN A 279 -32.65 -22.95 -40.38
CA GLN A 279 -31.58 -22.59 -41.31
C GLN A 279 -31.98 -21.43 -42.22
N LYS A 280 -33.22 -21.42 -42.74
CA LYS A 280 -33.72 -20.31 -43.57
C LYS A 280 -33.87 -19.03 -42.75
N ALA A 281 -34.36 -19.10 -41.51
CA ALA A 281 -34.45 -17.96 -40.61
C ALA A 281 -33.07 -17.36 -40.33
N TYR A 282 -32.08 -18.20 -40.02
CA TYR A 282 -30.71 -17.76 -39.82
C TYR A 282 -30.12 -17.07 -41.06
N ARG A 283 -30.34 -17.62 -42.27
CA ARG A 283 -29.93 -16.98 -43.53
C ARG A 283 -30.65 -15.65 -43.80
N ALA A 284 -31.90 -15.52 -43.35
CA ALA A 284 -32.64 -14.27 -43.35
C ALA A 284 -32.21 -13.30 -42.22
N ARG A 285 -31.19 -13.67 -41.42
CA ARG A 285 -30.69 -12.94 -40.26
C ARG A 285 -31.75 -12.74 -39.17
N ILE A 286 -32.65 -13.72 -39.04
CA ILE A 286 -33.66 -13.79 -37.99
C ILE A 286 -33.32 -14.94 -37.05
N VAL A 287 -33.15 -14.63 -35.76
CA VAL A 287 -32.87 -15.63 -34.74
C VAL A 287 -34.13 -15.89 -33.93
N LEU A 288 -34.57 -17.14 -33.90
CA LEU A 288 -35.69 -17.56 -33.06
C LEU A 288 -35.22 -17.69 -31.62
N VAL A 289 -35.98 -17.13 -30.68
CA VAL A 289 -35.67 -17.18 -29.25
C VAL A 289 -36.90 -17.58 -28.43
N SER A 290 -36.69 -18.51 -27.49
CA SER A 290 -37.66 -18.85 -26.45
C SER A 290 -37.54 -17.89 -25.25
N PRO A 291 -38.44 -17.94 -24.25
CA PRO A 291 -38.30 -17.17 -23.01
C PRO A 291 -36.93 -17.32 -22.35
N SER A 292 -36.41 -18.55 -22.23
CA SER A 292 -35.11 -18.80 -21.62
C SER A 292 -33.96 -18.24 -22.46
N LEU A 293 -34.02 -18.37 -23.79
CA LEU A 293 -33.00 -17.82 -24.68
C LEU A 293 -33.03 -16.29 -24.73
N LEU A 294 -34.21 -15.67 -24.67
CA LEU A 294 -34.33 -14.22 -24.61
C LEU A 294 -33.74 -13.68 -23.30
N MET A 295 -33.98 -14.34 -22.17
CA MET A 295 -33.35 -13.97 -20.89
C MET A 295 -31.82 -14.04 -20.97
N LEU A 296 -31.27 -15.10 -21.58
CA LEU A 296 -29.82 -15.24 -21.77
C LEU A 296 -29.27 -14.16 -22.70
N ALA A 297 -29.94 -13.92 -23.83
CA ALA A 297 -29.57 -12.87 -24.78
C ALA A 297 -29.54 -11.49 -24.11
N ILE A 298 -30.54 -11.19 -23.27
CA ILE A 298 -30.60 -9.95 -22.49
C ILE A 298 -29.43 -9.85 -21.50
N GLN A 299 -29.08 -10.92 -20.79
CA GLN A 299 -27.91 -10.90 -19.88
C GLN A 299 -26.62 -10.57 -20.63
N VAL A 300 -26.43 -11.14 -21.82
CA VAL A 300 -25.27 -10.82 -22.68
C VAL A 300 -25.32 -9.35 -23.11
N MET A 301 -26.47 -8.83 -23.54
CA MET A 301 -26.62 -7.42 -23.92
C MET A 301 -26.38 -6.46 -22.75
N GLN A 302 -26.85 -6.79 -21.54
CA GLN A 302 -26.55 -6.02 -20.33
C GLN A 302 -25.05 -5.95 -20.07
N GLN A 303 -24.34 -7.06 -20.20
CA GLN A 303 -22.89 -7.10 -20.00
C GLN A 303 -22.17 -6.24 -21.02
N ILE A 304 -22.58 -6.31 -22.30
CA ILE A 304 -22.04 -5.45 -23.37
C ILE A 304 -22.27 -3.96 -23.06
N LEU A 305 -23.48 -3.60 -22.61
CA LEU A 305 -23.80 -2.22 -22.23
C LEU A 305 -23.00 -1.74 -21.01
N LYS A 306 -22.82 -2.61 -20.01
CA LYS A 306 -22.01 -2.31 -18.83
C LYS A 306 -20.55 -2.08 -19.22
N ASP A 307 -20.00 -2.93 -20.08
CA ASP A 307 -18.63 -2.82 -20.56
C ASP A 307 -18.42 -1.54 -21.37
N ALA A 308 -19.39 -1.15 -22.20
CA ALA A 308 -19.36 0.12 -22.92
C ALA A 308 -19.36 1.32 -21.96
N ARG A 309 -20.27 1.37 -20.99
CA ARG A 309 -20.32 2.45 -19.99
C ARG A 309 -19.03 2.51 -19.15
N MET A 310 -18.44 1.37 -18.81
CA MET A 310 -17.16 1.32 -18.10
C MET A 310 -16.02 1.92 -18.94
N ARG A 311 -16.00 1.70 -20.25
CA ARG A 311 -15.02 2.31 -21.16
C ARG A 311 -15.21 3.83 -21.22
N ASP A 312 -16.44 4.30 -21.39
CA ASP A 312 -16.74 5.74 -21.44
C ASP A 312 -16.33 6.43 -20.12
N ALA A 313 -16.63 5.81 -18.98
CA ALA A 313 -16.20 6.32 -17.68
C ALA A 313 -14.68 6.32 -17.52
N ALA A 314 -13.96 5.31 -18.04
CA ALA A 314 -12.50 5.28 -18.00
C ALA A 314 -11.87 6.41 -18.84
N ASP A 315 -12.43 6.72 -20.01
CA ASP A 315 -11.97 7.84 -20.83
C ASP A 315 -12.24 9.20 -20.14
N GLN A 316 -13.38 9.35 -19.46
CA GLN A 316 -13.67 10.53 -18.64
C GLN A 316 -12.67 10.66 -17.47
N ILE A 317 -12.43 9.57 -16.72
CA ILE A 317 -11.45 9.54 -15.63
C ILE A 317 -10.05 9.90 -16.15
N ARG A 318 -9.64 9.36 -17.30
CA ARG A 318 -8.34 9.71 -17.90
C ARG A 318 -8.24 11.21 -18.17
N THR A 319 -9.30 11.80 -18.69
CA THR A 319 -9.36 13.24 -18.97
C THR A 319 -9.24 14.07 -17.69
N GLU A 320 -9.98 13.70 -16.65
CA GLU A 320 -9.89 14.37 -15.33
C GLU A 320 -8.51 14.21 -14.67
N VAL A 321 -7.88 13.04 -14.80
CA VAL A 321 -6.52 12.80 -14.30
C VAL A 321 -5.49 13.69 -15.03
N MET A 322 -5.66 13.91 -16.35
CA MET A 322 -4.81 14.84 -17.09
C MET A 322 -4.97 16.28 -16.59
N HIS A 323 -6.21 16.74 -16.38
CA HIS A 323 -6.47 18.06 -15.80
C HIS A 323 -5.86 18.21 -14.39
N MET A 324 -6.00 17.18 -13.54
CA MET A 324 -5.40 17.17 -12.22
C MET A 324 -3.86 17.21 -12.27
N SER A 325 -3.24 16.52 -13.22
CA SER A 325 -1.79 16.56 -13.44
C SER A 325 -1.31 17.96 -13.84
N ASP A 326 -2.04 18.65 -14.71
CA ASP A 326 -1.74 20.03 -15.10
C ASP A 326 -1.82 20.97 -13.89
N ASP A 327 -2.85 20.83 -13.06
CA ASP A 327 -3.01 21.62 -11.85
C ASP A 327 -1.92 21.34 -10.81
N LEU A 328 -1.48 20.08 -10.68
CA LEU A 328 -0.33 19.73 -9.85
C LEU A 328 0.97 20.36 -10.38
N GLY A 329 1.14 20.43 -11.70
CA GLY A 329 2.24 21.15 -12.35
C GLY A 329 2.24 22.63 -11.98
N ARG A 330 1.09 23.31 -12.09
CA ARG A 330 0.94 24.72 -11.70
C ARG A 330 1.20 24.94 -10.21
N LEU A 331 0.75 24.02 -9.36
CA LEU A 331 1.01 24.08 -7.92
C LEU A 331 2.51 23.96 -7.64
N ARG A 332 3.20 23.01 -8.27
CA ARG A 332 4.65 22.85 -8.16
C ARG A 332 5.38 24.13 -8.55
N ASP A 333 5.00 24.75 -9.66
CA ASP A 333 5.65 25.99 -10.12
C ASP A 333 5.44 27.15 -9.14
N ARG A 334 4.26 27.24 -8.51
CA ARG A 334 3.98 28.21 -7.43
C ARG A 334 4.83 27.95 -6.19
N VAL A 335 4.99 26.68 -5.80
CA VAL A 335 5.85 26.29 -4.66
C VAL A 335 7.32 26.61 -4.94
N LEU A 336 7.81 26.34 -6.16
CA LEU A 336 9.18 26.69 -6.56
C LEU A 336 9.40 28.21 -6.53
N LYS A 337 8.41 28.99 -6.98
CA LYS A 337 8.47 30.45 -6.87
C LYS A 337 8.52 30.91 -5.41
N LEU A 338 7.68 30.34 -4.55
CA LEU A 338 7.67 30.63 -3.12
C LEU A 338 9.02 30.28 -2.46
N GLN A 339 9.61 29.13 -2.80
CA GLN A 339 10.92 28.72 -2.30
C GLN A 339 12.00 29.74 -2.68
N LYS A 340 11.98 30.23 -3.93
CA LYS A 340 12.88 31.30 -4.39
C LYS A 340 12.69 32.59 -3.59
N ASP A 341 11.45 32.99 -3.36
CA ASP A 341 11.13 34.19 -2.61
C ASP A 341 11.63 34.10 -1.15
N PHE A 342 11.46 32.95 -0.47
CA PHE A 342 12.06 32.71 0.85
C PHE A 342 13.60 32.76 0.84
N GLY A 343 14.23 32.26 -0.23
CA GLY A 343 15.67 32.39 -0.43
C GLY A 343 16.13 33.85 -0.45
N ASN A 344 15.38 34.71 -1.15
CA ASN A 344 15.65 36.15 -1.18
C ASN A 344 15.43 36.80 0.19
N VAL A 345 14.34 36.45 0.89
CA VAL A 345 14.07 36.97 2.25
C VAL A 345 15.19 36.61 3.22
N ASN A 346 15.73 35.38 3.16
CA ASN A 346 16.86 34.99 3.99
C ASN A 346 18.13 35.82 3.68
N GLU A 347 18.38 36.12 2.42
CA GLU A 347 19.48 37.00 2.03
C GLU A 347 19.27 38.44 2.54
N ASP A 348 18.04 38.96 2.46
CA ASP A 348 17.70 40.29 2.99
C ASP A 348 17.92 40.35 4.50
N VAL A 349 17.48 39.34 5.26
CA VAL A 349 17.74 39.22 6.70
C VAL A 349 19.23 39.20 7.00
N ARG A 350 20.03 38.48 6.20
CA ARG A 350 21.49 38.45 6.35
C ARG A 350 22.12 39.84 6.18
N GLN A 351 21.68 40.61 5.18
CA GLN A 351 22.16 41.98 4.96
C GLN A 351 21.78 42.93 6.09
N ILE A 352 20.59 42.78 6.67
CA ILE A 352 20.15 43.54 7.85
C ILE A 352 21.06 43.24 9.04
N LEU A 353 21.35 41.96 9.32
CA LEU A 353 22.23 41.56 10.42
C LEU A 353 23.65 42.13 10.27
N ILE A 354 24.23 42.07 9.06
CA ILE A 354 25.55 42.67 8.78
C ILE A 354 25.53 44.18 9.04
N SER A 355 24.43 44.85 8.66
CA SER A 355 24.28 46.29 8.88
C SER A 355 24.15 46.62 10.36
N ALA A 356 23.39 45.83 11.11
CA ALA A 356 23.26 45.96 12.57
C ALA A 356 24.61 45.79 13.27
N GLU A 357 25.39 44.76 12.91
CA GLU A 357 26.73 44.52 13.48
C GLU A 357 27.69 45.70 13.20
N LYS A 358 27.63 46.27 11.98
CA LYS A 358 28.41 47.47 11.64
C LYS A 358 28.01 48.68 12.49
N ILE A 359 26.72 48.85 12.75
CA ILE A 359 26.19 49.93 13.61
C ILE A 359 26.68 49.73 15.05
N GLU A 360 26.56 48.52 15.60
CA GLU A 360 27.03 48.17 16.94
C GLU A 360 28.53 48.42 17.11
N LYS A 361 29.35 47.99 16.14
CA LYS A 361 30.80 48.21 16.13
C LYS A 361 31.16 49.71 16.06
N ARG A 362 30.35 50.52 15.38
CA ARG A 362 30.53 51.98 15.31
C ARG A 362 30.09 52.65 16.61
N ALA A 363 29.02 52.18 17.24
CA ALA A 363 28.56 52.65 18.55
C ALA A 363 29.63 52.39 19.63
N GLY A 364 30.21 51.18 19.69
CA GLY A 364 31.29 50.87 20.63
C GLY A 364 32.54 51.75 20.44
N ARG A 365 32.90 52.09 19.20
CA ARG A 365 33.99 53.05 18.93
C ARG A 365 33.69 54.46 19.42
N ILE A 366 32.44 54.90 19.37
CA ILE A 366 32.03 56.22 19.89
C ILE A 366 32.13 56.22 21.42
N GLU A 367 31.72 55.12 22.07
CA GLU A 367 31.85 54.92 23.51
C GLU A 367 33.33 54.94 23.96
N GLU A 368 34.23 54.26 23.24
CA GLU A 368 35.68 54.32 23.50
C GLU A 368 36.29 55.72 23.28
N LEU A 369 35.77 56.49 22.32
CA LEU A 369 36.24 57.85 22.04
C LEU A 369 35.86 58.85 23.15
N ASP A 370 34.71 58.68 23.80
CA ASP A 370 34.20 59.60 24.84
C ASP A 370 35.00 59.51 26.15
N PHE A 371 35.69 58.38 26.41
CA PHE A 371 36.58 58.23 27.58
C PHE A 371 38.02 58.70 27.35
N SER A 372 38.38 59.14 26.14
CA SER A 372 39.75 59.57 25.80
C SER A 372 39.95 61.09 25.70
N LYS A 373 38.88 61.89 25.79
CA LYS A 373 38.92 63.37 25.75
C LYS A 373 38.36 64.00 27.02
N SER A 374 39.00 63.74 28.15
CA SER A 374 38.72 64.47 29.40
C SER A 374 40.00 64.91 30.12
N SER A 375 40.92 65.55 29.40
CA SER A 375 41.92 66.42 30.01
C SER A 375 42.60 67.31 28.97
N GLU A 376 42.08 68.53 28.78
CA GLU A 376 42.87 69.78 28.81
C GLU A 376 41.98 71.01 28.54
N PRO A 377 42.16 72.12 29.28
CA PRO A 377 41.39 73.35 29.10
C PRO A 377 42.05 74.26 28.04
N ALA A 378 41.28 74.73 27.07
CA ALA A 378 41.75 75.72 26.10
C ALA A 378 41.04 77.07 26.28
N ASP A 379 41.91 78.05 26.49
CA ASP A 379 41.74 79.47 26.71
C ASP A 379 41.14 80.22 25.49
N ALA A 380 40.79 81.47 25.73
CA ALA A 380 39.91 82.36 24.99
C ALA A 380 40.34 82.79 23.56
N THR A 381 39.32 83.29 22.86
CA THR A 381 39.33 84.34 21.82
C THR A 381 39.76 84.00 20.38
N ARG A 382 38.78 84.02 19.45
CA ARG A 382 38.71 85.01 18.36
C ARG A 382 37.42 84.88 17.56
N VAL A 383 36.65 85.98 17.52
CA VAL A 383 35.54 86.21 16.60
C VAL A 383 36.13 86.54 15.22
N VAL A 384 35.68 85.85 14.17
CA VAL A 384 35.97 86.21 12.76
C VAL A 384 34.64 86.47 12.04
N SER A 385 34.62 87.60 11.33
CA SER A 385 33.48 88.25 10.67
C SER A 385 32.94 87.52 9.43
N SER A 386 31.66 87.73 9.16
CA SER A 386 30.80 87.08 8.16
C SER A 386 30.88 87.68 6.75
N SER A 387 32.01 87.58 6.05
CA SER A 387 32.12 88.14 4.68
C SER A 387 32.70 87.25 3.57
N ASP A 388 33.19 86.03 3.83
CA ASP A 388 33.97 85.30 2.81
C ASP A 388 33.50 83.87 2.44
N LEU A 389 32.21 83.51 2.65
CA LEU A 389 31.74 82.14 2.36
C LEU A 389 30.86 81.95 1.12
N PHE A 390 30.54 83.00 0.35
CA PHE A 390 29.74 82.83 -0.88
C PHE A 390 30.21 83.71 -2.06
N PRO A 391 31.05 83.19 -2.97
CA PRO A 391 31.16 83.75 -4.32
C PRO A 391 29.96 83.32 -5.20
N PRO A 392 29.41 84.20 -6.05
CA PRO A 392 28.18 83.94 -6.80
C PRO A 392 28.43 83.01 -8.00
N HIS A 393 27.67 81.91 -8.10
CA HIS A 393 27.58 81.12 -9.33
C HIS A 393 26.52 81.70 -10.29
N PRO A 394 26.81 81.82 -11.61
CA PRO A 394 25.91 82.45 -12.56
C PRO A 394 24.69 81.58 -12.93
N LEU A 395 23.55 82.26 -13.07
CA LEU A 395 22.25 81.74 -13.46
C LEU A 395 22.29 80.99 -14.80
N ARG A 396 21.91 79.71 -14.79
CA ARG A 396 21.67 78.91 -16.00
C ARG A 396 20.31 79.33 -16.60
N LYS A 397 20.33 79.93 -17.79
CA LYS A 397 19.11 80.21 -18.58
C LYS A 397 18.45 78.89 -18.96
N LEU A 398 17.23 78.68 -18.51
CA LEU A 398 16.31 77.67 -19.02
C LEU A 398 15.78 78.16 -20.38
N GLN A 399 15.98 77.37 -21.43
CA GLN A 399 15.18 77.48 -22.67
C GLN A 399 14.02 76.49 -22.55
N ALA A 400 12.84 76.96 -22.94
CA ALA A 400 11.60 76.20 -22.93
C ALA A 400 11.53 75.30 -24.18
N GLY A 401 11.18 74.03 -23.98
CA GLY A 401 10.75 73.10 -25.03
C GLY A 401 11.82 72.15 -25.53
N GLU A 402 11.94 71.00 -24.87
CA GLU A 402 12.12 69.65 -25.46
C GLU A 402 11.67 68.59 -24.45
#